data_AF-A0A0C3NDJ9-F1
#
_entry.id   AF-A0A0C3NDJ9-F1
#
_cell.length_a   1.000
_cell.length_b   1.000
_cell.length_c   1.000
_cell.angle_alpha   90.00
_cell.angle_beta   90.00
_cell.angle_gamma   90.00
#
_symmetry.space_group_name_H-M   'P 1'
#
loop_
_entity.id
_entity.type
_entity.pdbx_description
1 polymer ?
#
loop_
_entity_poly.entity_id
_entity_poly.type
_entity_poly.pdbx_seq_one_letter_code
_entity_poly.pdbx_strand_id
1 'polypeptide(L)'
;SSWRARNPGVPVQPIKAQAPRLLSTAKKSSHSLTKEDKAKRAKELHDALESFLHSQNVKLEAIAAANNVTFDHIKGLINTKTNYHHSRCAMLQNALVHTKSLEVNTEKLPMARLQELVKVDLEVHPLSQSEEELLIEKLQEYRELKTCGTRMNNTVTACDVNYTVDRITKELENLRDQTGIYATLFVTRGHVNDTIQSTWTTTNNSADFWQDVIQQPVADIARKYEQWACTQGQNIVERNNLVSIRKQVTKTILDGLRQATNKRNIVMNYLNYERSIILAYGVKLVGWPTDVKFVNPSSIGVISEVIRLRDTLRSGACFWKKLSKRKRQEFLAQWESRVTAGEAVLKPRKKRVDAGVSHKR
;
A
#
# COMPACT_ATOMS: atom_id res chain seq x y z
N SER A 1 10.53 20.56 -9.79
CA SER A 1 10.78 19.39 -10.65
C SER A 1 9.49 18.60 -10.82
N SER A 2 9.13 18.22 -12.06
CA SER A 2 7.91 17.45 -12.33
C SER A 2 7.98 16.07 -11.67
N TRP A 3 6.83 15.44 -11.40
CA TRP A 3 6.79 14.06 -10.86
C TRP A 3 7.56 13.07 -11.75
N ARG A 4 7.44 13.23 -13.07
CA ARG A 4 8.23 12.52 -14.09
C ARG A 4 9.74 12.70 -13.89
N ALA A 5 10.21 13.95 -13.73
CA ALA A 5 11.63 14.24 -13.55
C ALA A 5 12.20 13.67 -12.23
N ARG A 6 11.34 13.35 -11.26
CA ARG A 6 11.70 12.78 -9.95
C ARG A 6 11.66 11.25 -9.92
N ASN A 7 11.12 10.59 -10.96
CA ASN A 7 10.96 9.14 -11.06
C ASN A 7 11.35 8.63 -12.46
N PRO A 8 12.64 8.69 -12.83
CA PRO A 8 13.14 8.20 -14.12
C PRO A 8 13.09 6.66 -14.12
N GLY A 9 11.97 6.09 -14.57
CA GLY A 9 11.77 4.63 -14.60
C GLY A 9 10.31 4.18 -14.61
N VAL A 10 9.35 5.08 -14.34
CA VAL A 10 7.92 4.71 -14.28
C VAL A 10 7.17 5.18 -15.53
N PRO A 11 6.36 4.32 -16.19
CA PRO A 11 5.78 4.61 -17.49
C PRO A 11 4.56 5.57 -17.50
N VAL A 12 4.44 6.24 -18.64
CA VAL A 12 3.53 7.31 -19.08
C VAL A 12 2.12 7.01 -19.61
N GLN A 13 1.04 7.65 -19.14
CA GLN A 13 -0.21 7.85 -19.92
C GLN A 13 -0.30 9.14 -20.79
N PRO A 14 -0.73 9.07 -22.08
CA PRO A 14 -0.95 10.22 -22.98
C PRO A 14 -2.36 10.86 -22.92
N ILE A 15 -2.50 12.12 -23.35
CA ILE A 15 -3.76 12.91 -23.43
C ILE A 15 -4.34 12.85 -24.86
N LYS A 16 -5.68 12.73 -25.04
CA LYS A 16 -6.38 12.68 -26.35
C LYS A 16 -7.25 13.93 -26.62
N ALA A 17 -7.25 14.42 -27.86
CA ALA A 17 -8.14 15.49 -28.37
C ALA A 17 -9.43 14.94 -29.04
N GLN A 18 -10.47 15.79 -29.20
CA GLN A 18 -11.77 15.43 -29.81
C GLN A 18 -12.22 16.46 -30.87
N ALA A 19 -12.91 15.99 -31.92
CA ALA A 19 -13.56 16.81 -32.94
C ALA A 19 -15.08 16.48 -33.08
N PRO A 20 -15.90 17.38 -33.68
CA PRO A 20 -17.35 17.23 -33.77
C PRO A 20 -17.79 16.39 -34.99
N ARG A 21 -18.89 15.63 -34.87
CA ARG A 21 -19.38 14.70 -35.91
C ARG A 21 -20.62 15.19 -36.66
N LEU A 22 -20.62 15.10 -37.99
CA LEU A 22 -21.81 15.19 -38.86
C LEU A 22 -22.02 13.84 -39.59
N LEU A 23 -23.26 13.35 -39.66
CA LEU A 23 -23.63 12.02 -40.20
C LEU A 23 -24.53 12.13 -41.44
N SER A 24 -24.19 11.39 -42.51
CA SER A 24 -24.94 11.34 -43.79
C SER A 24 -26.19 10.44 -43.75
N THR A 25 -27.06 10.59 -44.74
CA THR A 25 -28.38 9.92 -44.87
C THR A 25 -28.31 8.40 -45.04
N ALA A 26 -27.36 7.87 -45.81
CA ALA A 26 -27.16 6.42 -45.94
C ALA A 26 -26.74 5.75 -44.62
N LYS A 27 -26.00 6.47 -43.77
CA LYS A 27 -25.68 5.99 -42.40
C LYS A 27 -26.92 5.94 -41.51
N LYS A 28 -27.92 6.79 -41.74
CA LYS A 28 -29.17 6.81 -40.95
C LYS A 28 -30.06 5.58 -41.25
N SER A 29 -30.14 5.14 -42.50
CA SER A 29 -30.92 3.95 -42.90
C SER A 29 -30.25 2.62 -42.52
N SER A 30 -28.92 2.50 -42.60
CA SER A 30 -28.23 1.34 -42.02
C SER A 30 -28.36 1.27 -40.49
N HIS A 31 -28.48 2.44 -39.83
CA HIS A 31 -28.72 2.50 -38.38
C HIS A 31 -30.15 2.09 -37.98
N SER A 32 -31.16 2.25 -38.85
CA SER A 32 -32.53 1.80 -38.53
C SER A 32 -32.68 0.29 -38.58
N LEU A 33 -32.12 -0.36 -39.62
CA LEU A 33 -32.12 -1.83 -39.72
C LEU A 33 -31.34 -2.48 -38.57
N THR A 34 -30.16 -1.95 -38.23
CA THR A 34 -29.40 -2.43 -37.07
C THR A 34 -30.08 -2.12 -35.73
N LYS A 35 -31.01 -1.16 -35.67
CA LYS A 35 -31.80 -0.87 -34.46
C LYS A 35 -32.86 -1.94 -34.24
N GLU A 36 -33.49 -2.43 -35.30
CA GLU A 36 -34.50 -3.50 -35.23
C GLU A 36 -33.90 -4.84 -34.82
N ASP A 37 -32.76 -5.23 -35.43
CA ASP A 37 -32.03 -6.45 -35.03
C ASP A 37 -31.53 -6.38 -33.58
N LYS A 38 -31.08 -5.20 -33.13
CA LYS A 38 -30.69 -4.98 -31.73
C LYS A 38 -31.89 -5.08 -30.79
N ALA A 39 -33.05 -4.57 -31.18
CA ALA A 39 -34.27 -4.69 -30.39
C ALA A 39 -34.70 -6.15 -30.24
N LYS A 40 -34.61 -6.94 -31.31
CA LYS A 40 -34.91 -8.38 -31.27
C LYS A 40 -33.96 -9.14 -30.33
N ARG A 41 -32.64 -8.94 -30.48
CA ARG A 41 -31.64 -9.55 -29.59
C ARG A 41 -31.77 -9.09 -28.14
N ALA A 42 -32.12 -7.83 -27.92
CA ALA A 42 -32.37 -7.32 -26.57
C ALA A 42 -33.57 -8.00 -25.92
N LYS A 43 -34.61 -8.31 -26.70
CA LYS A 43 -35.79 -9.05 -26.23
C LYS A 43 -35.44 -10.51 -25.90
N GLU A 44 -34.78 -11.22 -26.80
CA GLU A 44 -34.33 -12.61 -26.54
C GLU A 44 -33.44 -12.72 -25.31
N LEU A 45 -32.54 -11.74 -25.11
CA LEU A 45 -31.72 -11.65 -23.91
C LEU A 45 -32.55 -11.37 -22.65
N HIS A 46 -33.54 -10.49 -22.74
CA HIS A 46 -34.44 -10.18 -21.63
C HIS A 46 -35.21 -11.43 -21.19
N ASP A 47 -35.79 -12.15 -22.13
CA ASP A 47 -36.55 -13.38 -21.87
C ASP A 47 -35.65 -14.46 -21.24
N ALA A 48 -34.42 -14.61 -21.73
CA ALA A 48 -33.43 -15.52 -21.14
C ALA A 48 -33.05 -15.12 -19.70
N LEU A 49 -32.85 -13.83 -19.44
CA LEU A 49 -32.56 -13.32 -18.10
C LEU A 49 -33.74 -13.50 -17.14
N GLU A 50 -34.97 -13.29 -17.61
CA GLU A 50 -36.17 -13.50 -16.82
C GLU A 50 -36.31 -14.98 -16.42
N SER A 51 -36.08 -15.90 -17.36
CA SER A 51 -36.08 -17.34 -17.08
C SER A 51 -35.01 -17.74 -16.05
N PHE A 52 -33.82 -17.14 -16.13
CA PHE A 52 -32.74 -17.37 -15.18
C PHE A 52 -33.09 -16.83 -13.78
N LEU A 53 -33.63 -15.61 -13.69
CA LEU A 53 -34.06 -15.01 -12.43
C LEU A 53 -35.17 -15.83 -11.78
N HIS A 54 -36.10 -16.35 -12.58
CA HIS A 54 -37.13 -17.27 -12.09
C HIS A 54 -36.52 -18.56 -11.52
N SER A 55 -35.61 -19.20 -12.26
CA SER A 55 -34.89 -20.40 -11.78
C SER A 55 -34.09 -20.14 -10.51
N GLN A 56 -33.47 -18.97 -10.41
CA GLN A 56 -32.73 -18.54 -9.24
C GLN A 56 -33.66 -18.38 -8.03
N ASN A 57 -34.77 -17.67 -8.17
CA ASN A 57 -35.74 -17.46 -7.09
C ASN A 57 -36.27 -18.79 -6.55
N VAL A 58 -36.61 -19.76 -7.42
CA VAL A 58 -37.05 -21.10 -7.01
C VAL A 58 -35.98 -21.82 -6.17
N LYS A 59 -34.70 -21.71 -6.56
CA LYS A 59 -33.60 -22.28 -5.77
C LYS A 59 -33.44 -21.59 -4.41
N LEU A 60 -33.62 -20.26 -4.36
CA LEU A 60 -33.54 -19.50 -3.11
C LEU A 60 -34.69 -19.83 -2.17
N GLU A 61 -35.91 -20.00 -2.69
CA GLU A 61 -37.06 -20.46 -1.92
C GLU A 61 -36.85 -21.88 -1.35
N ALA A 62 -36.24 -22.78 -2.13
CA ALA A 62 -35.90 -24.12 -1.64
C ALA A 62 -34.86 -24.07 -0.49
N ILE A 63 -33.86 -23.19 -0.58
CA ILE A 63 -32.86 -23.00 0.49
C ILE A 63 -33.49 -22.33 1.72
N ALA A 64 -34.41 -21.37 1.51
CA ALA A 64 -35.18 -20.71 2.56
C ALA A 64 -35.99 -21.73 3.37
N ALA A 65 -36.74 -22.59 2.68
CA ALA A 65 -37.51 -23.66 3.28
C ALA A 65 -36.64 -24.67 4.02
N ALA A 66 -35.50 -25.09 3.44
CA ALA A 66 -34.60 -26.07 4.06
C ALA A 66 -33.93 -25.57 5.35
N ASN A 67 -33.77 -24.25 5.51
CA ASN A 67 -33.06 -23.65 6.64
C ASN A 67 -33.98 -22.90 7.62
N ASN A 68 -35.31 -22.90 7.42
CA ASN A 68 -36.29 -22.14 8.20
C ASN A 68 -35.97 -20.63 8.27
N VAL A 69 -35.55 -20.05 7.14
CA VAL A 69 -35.19 -18.62 7.03
C VAL A 69 -36.04 -17.97 5.94
N THR A 70 -36.32 -16.67 6.05
CA THR A 70 -37.11 -15.95 5.05
C THR A 70 -36.34 -15.78 3.73
N PHE A 71 -37.08 -15.80 2.61
CA PHE A 71 -36.53 -15.56 1.28
C PHE A 71 -35.74 -14.22 1.20
N ASP A 72 -36.29 -13.16 1.80
CA ASP A 72 -35.65 -11.84 1.82
C ASP A 72 -34.30 -11.83 2.56
N HIS A 73 -34.16 -12.63 3.62
CA HIS A 73 -32.91 -12.74 4.36
C HIS A 73 -31.81 -13.42 3.51
N ILE A 74 -32.14 -14.49 2.78
CA ILE A 74 -31.19 -15.17 1.89
C ILE A 74 -30.85 -14.28 0.68
N LYS A 75 -31.83 -13.60 0.11
CA LYS A 75 -31.63 -12.63 -0.98
C LYS A 75 -30.69 -11.49 -0.54
N GLY A 76 -30.85 -10.99 0.69
CA GLY A 76 -29.96 -10.01 1.30
C GLY A 76 -28.51 -10.51 1.47
N LEU A 77 -28.32 -11.76 1.90
CA LEU A 77 -27.02 -12.41 2.05
C LEU A 77 -26.27 -12.63 0.73
N ILE A 78 -26.99 -12.86 -0.37
CA ILE A 78 -26.40 -13.03 -1.71
C ILE A 78 -26.03 -11.67 -2.29
N ASN A 79 -26.93 -10.68 -2.21
CA ASN A 79 -26.68 -9.35 -2.74
C ASN A 79 -25.49 -8.65 -2.06
N THR A 80 -25.29 -8.90 -0.75
CA THR A 80 -24.10 -8.42 -0.03
C THR A 80 -22.80 -9.08 -0.51
N LYS A 81 -22.84 -10.33 -0.99
CA LYS A 81 -21.68 -11.03 -1.57
C LYS A 81 -21.39 -10.66 -3.03
N THR A 82 -22.39 -10.20 -3.80
CA THR A 82 -22.27 -9.99 -5.25
C THR A 82 -21.89 -8.58 -5.70
N ASN A 83 -21.85 -7.58 -4.80
CA ASN A 83 -21.59 -6.18 -5.16
C ASN A 83 -20.13 -5.85 -5.59
N TYR A 84 -19.33 -6.84 -5.96
CA TYR A 84 -18.05 -6.59 -6.62
C TYR A 84 -18.29 -6.47 -8.13
N HIS A 85 -18.22 -5.24 -8.66
CA HIS A 85 -17.97 -5.04 -10.07
C HIS A 85 -16.63 -5.71 -10.42
N HIS A 86 -16.69 -6.90 -11.02
CA HIS A 86 -15.50 -7.55 -11.53
C HIS A 86 -15.00 -6.71 -12.71
N SER A 87 -13.74 -6.28 -12.65
CA SER A 87 -13.07 -5.71 -13.81
C SER A 87 -13.18 -6.71 -14.95
N ARG A 88 -13.72 -6.28 -16.11
CA ARG A 88 -13.91 -7.15 -17.27
C ARG A 88 -12.62 -7.91 -17.59
N CYS A 89 -12.69 -9.22 -17.81
CA CYS A 89 -11.52 -10.04 -18.12
C CYS A 89 -10.79 -9.56 -19.40
N ALA A 90 -9.47 -9.78 -19.46
CA ALA A 90 -8.64 -9.50 -20.63
C ALA A 90 -8.89 -10.60 -21.67
N MET A 91 -9.94 -10.45 -22.47
CA MET A 91 -10.27 -11.38 -23.57
C MET A 91 -9.62 -10.93 -24.88
N LEU A 92 -9.36 -11.87 -25.79
CA LEU A 92 -8.80 -11.61 -27.12
C LEU A 92 -9.52 -10.48 -27.87
N GLN A 93 -10.86 -10.51 -27.89
CA GLN A 93 -11.65 -9.47 -28.55
C GLN A 93 -11.40 -8.07 -27.95
N ASN A 94 -11.19 -7.98 -26.63
CA ASN A 94 -10.87 -6.71 -25.97
C ASN A 94 -9.44 -6.27 -26.28
N ALA A 95 -8.51 -7.21 -26.40
CA ALA A 95 -7.12 -6.97 -26.78
C ALA A 95 -7.03 -6.45 -28.22
N LEU A 96 -7.70 -7.09 -29.16
CA LEU A 96 -7.74 -6.68 -30.57
C LEU A 96 -8.31 -5.29 -30.75
N VAL A 97 -9.44 -4.99 -30.11
CA VAL A 97 -10.04 -3.66 -30.17
C VAL A 97 -9.14 -2.61 -29.52
N HIS A 98 -8.43 -2.96 -28.43
CA HIS A 98 -7.47 -2.06 -27.80
C HIS A 98 -6.28 -1.77 -28.73
N THR A 99 -5.64 -2.79 -29.30
CA THR A 99 -4.52 -2.65 -30.24
C THR A 99 -4.94 -1.85 -31.45
N LYS A 100 -6.12 -2.13 -32.03
CA LYS A 100 -6.63 -1.34 -33.15
C LYS A 100 -6.92 0.11 -32.78
N SER A 101 -7.37 0.36 -31.55
CA SER A 101 -7.58 1.72 -31.06
C SER A 101 -6.28 2.51 -30.85
N LEU A 102 -5.15 1.81 -30.68
CA LEU A 102 -3.81 2.40 -30.61
C LEU A 102 -3.24 2.64 -32.01
N GLU A 103 -3.38 1.67 -32.92
CA GLU A 103 -2.93 1.77 -34.31
C GLU A 103 -3.63 2.91 -35.05
N VAL A 104 -4.96 2.98 -34.93
CA VAL A 104 -5.73 3.89 -35.75
C VAL A 104 -5.49 5.34 -35.34
N ASN A 105 -5.04 5.61 -34.10
CA ASN A 105 -4.61 6.85 -33.40
C ASN A 105 -5.17 8.23 -33.83
N THR A 106 -6.11 8.23 -34.76
CA THR A 106 -6.86 9.32 -35.33
C THR A 106 -8.23 9.20 -34.69
N GLU A 107 -8.67 10.32 -34.09
CA GLU A 107 -9.95 10.57 -33.41
C GLU A 107 -10.74 9.34 -32.92
N LYS A 108 -10.92 9.19 -31.60
CA LYS A 108 -11.71 8.11 -30.94
C LYS A 108 -12.88 7.62 -31.80
N LEU A 109 -12.61 6.59 -32.62
CA LEU A 109 -13.63 5.98 -33.44
C LEU A 109 -14.69 5.38 -32.52
N PRO A 110 -15.98 5.44 -32.89
CA PRO A 110 -16.99 4.74 -32.13
C PRO A 110 -16.63 3.26 -32.04
N MET A 111 -16.89 2.62 -30.90
CA MET A 111 -16.53 1.23 -30.62
C MET A 111 -16.95 0.26 -31.74
N ALA A 112 -18.13 0.48 -32.32
CA ALA A 112 -18.63 -0.31 -33.45
C ALA A 112 -17.72 -0.25 -34.68
N ARG A 113 -17.14 0.91 -34.99
CA ARG A 113 -16.20 1.06 -36.12
C ARG A 113 -14.86 0.38 -35.87
N LEU A 114 -14.38 0.41 -34.62
CA LEU A 114 -13.16 -0.34 -34.26
C LEU A 114 -13.39 -1.85 -34.38
N GLN A 115 -14.56 -2.34 -33.99
CA GLN A 115 -14.91 -3.75 -34.14
C GLN A 115 -15.05 -4.17 -35.61
N GLU A 116 -15.59 -3.31 -36.47
CA GLU A 116 -15.62 -3.55 -37.93
C GLU A 116 -14.21 -3.61 -38.52
N LEU A 117 -13.33 -2.67 -38.16
CA LEU A 117 -11.94 -2.68 -38.62
C LEU A 117 -11.18 -3.93 -38.17
N VAL A 118 -11.35 -4.32 -36.90
CA VAL A 118 -10.75 -5.56 -36.38
C VAL A 118 -11.22 -6.78 -37.16
N LYS A 119 -12.50 -6.85 -37.55
CA LYS A 119 -13.01 -7.96 -38.36
C LYS A 119 -12.37 -8.00 -39.74
N VAL A 120 -12.27 -6.85 -40.41
CA VAL A 120 -11.62 -6.73 -41.73
C VAL A 120 -10.15 -7.14 -41.66
N ASP A 121 -9.43 -6.72 -40.62
CA ASP A 121 -8.02 -7.09 -40.46
C ASP A 121 -7.84 -8.59 -40.19
N LEU A 122 -8.73 -9.20 -39.39
CA LEU A 122 -8.68 -10.64 -39.11
C LEU A 122 -9.02 -11.49 -40.34
N GLU A 123 -9.88 -11.00 -41.23
CA GLU A 123 -10.19 -11.65 -42.51
C GLU A 123 -8.99 -11.61 -43.46
N VAL A 124 -8.20 -10.53 -43.41
CA VAL A 124 -7.02 -10.33 -44.27
C VAL A 124 -5.79 -11.05 -43.69
N HIS A 125 -5.61 -11.02 -42.36
CA HIS A 125 -4.48 -11.60 -41.63
C HIS A 125 -4.98 -12.41 -40.41
N PRO A 126 -5.22 -13.72 -40.57
CA PRO A 126 -5.56 -14.60 -39.46
C PRO A 126 -4.41 -14.68 -38.45
N LEU A 127 -4.72 -14.51 -37.17
CA LEU A 127 -3.73 -14.56 -36.11
C LEU A 127 -3.37 -16.01 -35.74
N SER A 128 -2.11 -16.21 -35.39
CA SER A 128 -1.64 -17.44 -34.74
C SER A 128 -1.92 -17.41 -33.24
N GLN A 129 -1.98 -18.59 -32.60
CA GLN A 129 -2.22 -18.70 -31.15
C GLN A 129 -1.22 -17.91 -30.30
N SER A 130 0.05 -17.85 -30.71
CA SER A 130 1.08 -17.09 -30.00
C SER A 130 0.87 -15.57 -30.09
N GLU A 131 0.34 -15.08 -31.21
CA GLU A 131 0.01 -13.65 -31.37
C GLU A 131 -1.21 -13.25 -30.55
N GLU A 132 -2.21 -14.15 -30.46
CA GLU A 132 -3.38 -13.95 -29.61
C GLU A 132 -2.99 -13.81 -28.13
N GLU A 133 -2.12 -14.68 -27.63
CA GLU A 133 -1.62 -14.64 -26.25
C GLU A 133 -0.83 -13.35 -25.97
N LEU A 134 0.07 -12.94 -26.89
CA LEU A 134 0.83 -11.69 -26.76
C LEU A 134 -0.07 -10.45 -26.71
N LEU A 135 -1.18 -10.44 -27.44
CA LEU A 135 -2.13 -9.33 -27.43
C LEU A 135 -2.88 -9.25 -26.09
N ILE A 136 -3.28 -10.40 -25.55
CA ILE A 136 -3.92 -10.49 -24.22
C ILE A 136 -2.96 -10.01 -23.13
N GLU A 137 -1.70 -10.46 -23.17
CA GLU A 137 -0.66 -10.05 -22.22
C GLU A 137 -0.43 -8.53 -22.27
N LYS A 138 -0.25 -7.94 -23.46
CA LYS A 138 -0.12 -6.48 -23.62
C LYS A 138 -1.32 -5.70 -23.08
N LEU A 139 -2.54 -6.22 -23.26
CA LEU A 139 -3.75 -5.60 -22.70
C LEU A 139 -3.72 -5.66 -21.16
N GLN A 140 -3.28 -6.77 -20.60
CA GLN A 140 -3.18 -6.95 -19.15
C GLN A 140 -2.13 -6.00 -18.55
N GLU A 141 -0.92 -5.95 -19.12
CA GLU A 141 0.12 -4.99 -18.71
C GLU A 141 -0.39 -3.54 -18.79
N TYR A 142 -1.09 -3.19 -19.85
CA TYR A 142 -1.68 -1.86 -20.00
C TYR A 142 -2.70 -1.55 -18.89
N ARG A 143 -3.54 -2.52 -18.52
CA ARG A 143 -4.54 -2.37 -17.45
C ARG A 143 -3.87 -2.27 -16.08
N GLU A 144 -2.85 -3.06 -15.83
CA GLU A 144 -2.03 -3.00 -14.62
C GLU A 144 -1.34 -1.64 -14.51
N LEU A 145 -0.76 -1.13 -15.60
CA LEU A 145 -0.17 0.21 -15.68
C LEU A 145 -1.21 1.32 -15.52
N LYS A 146 -2.45 1.12 -15.98
CA LYS A 146 -3.55 2.06 -15.76
C LYS A 146 -3.96 2.15 -14.28
N THR A 147 -3.93 1.01 -13.61
CA THR A 147 -4.37 0.81 -12.22
C THR A 147 -3.28 1.23 -11.22
N CYS A 148 -2.04 0.81 -11.45
CA CYS A 148 -0.91 0.95 -10.53
C CYS A 148 0.15 1.94 -11.02
N GLY A 149 0.08 2.40 -12.27
CA GLY A 149 1.09 3.31 -12.84
C GLY A 149 0.96 4.73 -12.33
N THR A 150 2.10 5.38 -12.11
CA THR A 150 2.14 6.76 -11.63
C THR A 150 1.61 7.76 -12.67
N ARG A 151 0.90 8.78 -12.22
CA ARG A 151 0.42 9.86 -13.10
C ARG A 151 1.54 10.85 -13.45
N MET A 152 1.46 11.42 -14.66
CA MET A 152 2.42 12.42 -15.18
C MET A 152 2.37 13.77 -14.45
N ASN A 153 1.17 14.19 -14.07
CA ASN A 153 0.89 15.55 -13.64
C ASN A 153 0.28 15.55 -12.24
N ASN A 154 0.84 16.36 -11.34
CA ASN A 154 0.34 16.56 -9.98
C ASN A 154 -1.13 17.00 -9.94
N THR A 155 -1.58 17.78 -10.94
CA THR A 155 -2.99 18.19 -11.04
C THR A 155 -3.91 17.01 -11.31
N VAL A 156 -3.52 16.09 -12.20
CA VAL A 156 -4.29 14.88 -12.51
C VAL A 156 -4.27 13.92 -11.32
N THR A 157 -3.13 13.79 -10.64
CA THR A 157 -3.02 13.05 -9.38
C THR A 157 -3.97 13.60 -8.32
N ALA A 158 -4.05 14.93 -8.17
CA ALA A 158 -4.95 15.57 -7.22
C ALA A 158 -6.42 15.31 -7.55
N CYS A 159 -6.81 15.40 -8.83
CA CYS A 159 -8.17 15.06 -9.25
C CYS A 159 -8.53 13.59 -8.96
N ASP A 160 -7.62 12.65 -9.23
CA ASP A 160 -7.84 11.22 -8.94
C ASP A 160 -7.99 10.95 -7.44
N VAL A 161 -7.15 11.61 -6.61
CA VAL A 161 -7.27 11.55 -5.15
C VAL A 161 -8.63 12.08 -4.72
N ASN A 162 -9.03 13.27 -5.17
CA ASN A 162 -10.32 13.86 -4.80
C ASN A 162 -11.50 12.97 -5.23
N TYR A 163 -11.52 12.47 -6.46
CA TYR A 163 -12.58 11.58 -6.93
C TYR A 163 -12.67 10.29 -6.11
N THR A 164 -11.53 9.71 -5.76
CA THR A 164 -11.48 8.49 -4.95
C THR A 164 -11.91 8.75 -3.52
N VAL A 165 -11.47 9.88 -2.93
CA VAL A 165 -11.84 10.31 -1.58
C VAL A 165 -13.34 10.59 -1.50
N ASP A 166 -13.92 11.26 -2.49
CA ASP A 166 -15.37 11.51 -2.53
C ASP A 166 -16.16 10.20 -2.55
N ARG A 167 -15.70 9.21 -3.32
CA ARG A 167 -16.33 7.88 -3.34
C ARG A 167 -16.21 7.19 -1.99
N ILE A 168 -15.02 7.16 -1.39
CA ILE A 168 -14.82 6.54 -0.06
C ILE A 168 -15.66 7.25 0.99
N THR A 169 -15.75 8.58 0.93
CA THR A 169 -16.54 9.38 1.87
C THR A 169 -18.02 8.97 1.81
N LYS A 170 -18.59 8.85 0.62
CA LYS A 170 -19.96 8.35 0.44
C LYS A 170 -20.16 6.94 0.96
N GLU A 171 -19.20 6.03 0.72
CA GLU A 171 -19.28 4.67 1.26
C GLU A 171 -19.22 4.66 2.80
N LEU A 172 -18.40 5.52 3.41
CA LEU A 172 -18.32 5.66 4.87
C LEU A 172 -19.60 6.25 5.46
N GLU A 173 -20.22 7.22 4.79
CA GLU A 173 -21.53 7.78 5.16
C GLU A 173 -22.62 6.73 5.07
N ASN A 174 -22.70 5.99 3.96
CA ASN A 174 -23.66 4.91 3.78
C ASN A 174 -23.49 3.81 4.83
N LEU A 175 -22.25 3.41 5.11
CA LEU A 175 -21.95 2.38 6.11
C LEU A 175 -22.37 2.84 7.51
N ARG A 176 -22.12 4.10 7.85
CA ARG A 176 -22.58 4.72 9.10
C ARG A 176 -24.10 4.67 9.18
N ASP A 177 -24.82 5.07 8.13
CA ASP A 177 -26.28 5.08 8.14
C ASP A 177 -26.87 3.68 8.31
N GLN A 178 -26.20 2.66 7.77
CA GLN A 178 -26.63 1.26 7.88
C GLN A 178 -26.31 0.61 9.23
N THR A 179 -25.20 0.98 9.87
CA THR A 179 -24.62 0.20 10.98
C THR A 179 -24.34 0.99 12.26
N GLY A 180 -24.37 2.33 12.18
CA GLY A 180 -23.96 3.21 13.27
C GLY A 180 -22.45 3.26 13.52
N ILE A 181 -21.62 2.76 12.59
CA ILE A 181 -20.16 2.77 12.72
C ILE A 181 -19.61 4.21 12.75
N TYR A 182 -18.60 4.42 13.59
CA TYR A 182 -17.78 5.62 13.60
C TYR A 182 -16.51 5.43 12.78
N ALA A 183 -16.31 6.30 11.79
CA ALA A 183 -15.12 6.30 10.95
C ALA A 183 -14.57 7.72 10.76
N THR A 184 -13.24 7.81 10.71
CA THR A 184 -12.48 9.01 10.31
C THR A 184 -11.48 8.61 9.25
N LEU A 185 -11.39 9.38 8.18
CA LEU A 185 -10.43 9.20 7.09
C LEU A 185 -9.54 10.44 7.00
N PHE A 186 -8.22 10.23 7.00
CA PHE A 186 -7.23 11.27 6.71
C PHE A 186 -6.55 10.96 5.37
N VAL A 187 -6.61 11.91 4.44
CA VAL A 187 -5.90 11.83 3.17
C VAL A 187 -5.02 13.06 3.03
N THR A 188 -3.71 12.86 3.01
CA THR A 188 -2.73 13.94 2.97
C THR A 188 -1.79 13.79 1.78
N ARG A 189 -1.26 14.90 1.30
CA ARG A 189 -0.17 14.85 0.32
C ARG A 189 1.11 14.27 0.94
N GLY A 190 1.87 13.51 0.15
CA GLY A 190 3.14 12.92 0.57
C GLY A 190 4.33 13.87 0.44
N HIS A 191 4.17 14.98 -0.28
CA HIS A 191 5.25 15.93 -0.53
C HIS A 191 4.72 17.37 -0.63
N VAL A 192 5.50 18.35 -0.15
CA VAL A 192 5.11 19.78 -0.08
C VAL A 192 4.72 20.37 -1.44
N ASN A 193 5.38 19.94 -2.51
CA ASN A 193 5.12 20.38 -3.89
C ASN A 193 3.96 19.66 -4.59
N ASP A 194 3.26 18.73 -3.91
CA ASP A 194 2.09 18.09 -4.50
C ASP A 194 0.89 19.02 -4.39
N THR A 195 0.10 19.06 -5.48
CA THR A 195 -1.09 19.91 -5.61
C THR A 195 -2.31 19.30 -4.91
N ILE A 196 -2.18 18.08 -4.35
CA ILE A 196 -3.22 17.42 -3.57
C ILE A 196 -3.48 18.28 -2.33
N GLN A 197 -4.72 18.73 -2.15
CA GLN A 197 -5.15 19.31 -0.88
C GLN A 197 -5.38 18.19 0.11
N SER A 198 -4.78 18.29 1.30
CA SER A 198 -5.10 17.36 2.37
C SER A 198 -6.56 17.51 2.78
N THR A 199 -7.26 16.40 2.79
CA THR A 199 -8.67 16.31 3.14
C THR A 199 -8.85 15.31 4.28
N TRP A 200 -9.82 15.60 5.14
CA TRP A 200 -10.25 14.69 6.18
C TRP A 200 -11.77 14.61 6.14
N THR A 201 -12.31 13.43 6.40
CA THR A 201 -13.75 13.25 6.59
C THR A 201 -14.00 12.45 7.86
N THR A 202 -15.05 12.82 8.56
CA THR A 202 -15.48 12.22 9.82
C THR A 202 -16.96 11.97 9.73
N THR A 203 -17.39 10.77 10.11
CA THR A 203 -18.80 10.54 10.49
C THR A 203 -19.15 11.44 11.69
N ASN A 204 -20.32 12.10 11.74
CA ASN A 204 -20.57 13.25 12.65
C ASN A 204 -19.99 13.10 14.07
N ASN A 205 -20.34 12.05 14.80
CA ASN A 205 -19.91 11.94 16.22
C ASN A 205 -18.43 11.53 16.37
N SER A 206 -17.76 11.10 15.29
CA SER A 206 -16.32 10.86 15.33
C SER A 206 -15.50 12.15 15.37
N ALA A 207 -16.07 13.29 14.94
CA ALA A 207 -15.41 14.59 15.08
C ALA A 207 -15.28 14.98 16.57
N ASP A 208 -16.34 14.77 17.35
CA ASP A 208 -16.40 15.08 18.78
C ASP A 208 -15.36 14.27 19.57
N PHE A 209 -15.12 13.00 19.21
CA PHE A 209 -14.07 12.20 19.83
C PHE A 209 -12.69 12.88 19.80
N TRP A 210 -12.32 13.49 18.67
CA TRP A 210 -11.03 14.17 18.56
C TRP A 210 -10.94 15.39 19.48
N GLN A 211 -12.03 16.13 19.61
CA GLN A 211 -12.08 17.31 20.47
C GLN A 211 -12.21 16.97 21.95
N ASP A 212 -13.07 16.03 22.32
CA ASP A 212 -13.42 15.76 23.72
C ASP A 212 -12.42 14.80 24.38
N VAL A 213 -11.96 13.77 23.64
CA VAL A 213 -11.09 12.72 24.18
C VAL A 213 -9.62 13.02 23.88
N ILE A 214 -9.31 13.36 22.62
CA ILE A 214 -7.93 13.63 22.19
C ILE A 214 -7.52 15.08 22.49
N GLN A 215 -8.49 15.96 22.79
CA GLN A 215 -8.27 17.38 23.11
C GLN A 215 -7.55 18.13 21.99
N GLN A 216 -7.76 17.72 20.74
CA GLN A 216 -7.20 18.36 19.57
C GLN A 216 -8.21 18.34 18.42
N PRO A 217 -8.46 19.47 17.75
CA PRO A 217 -9.29 19.49 16.56
C PRO A 217 -8.77 18.50 15.51
N VAL A 218 -9.68 17.75 14.88
CA VAL A 218 -9.35 16.78 13.83
C VAL A 218 -8.52 17.39 12.69
N ALA A 219 -8.79 18.66 12.36
CA ALA A 219 -8.03 19.42 11.38
C ALA A 219 -6.55 19.62 11.77
N ASP A 220 -6.26 19.83 13.06
CA ASP A 220 -4.88 19.99 13.53
C ASP A 220 -4.12 18.66 13.49
N ILE A 221 -4.80 17.56 13.78
CA ILE A 221 -4.26 16.21 13.63
C ILE A 221 -3.97 15.92 12.16
N ALA A 222 -4.90 16.26 11.25
CA ALA A 222 -4.69 16.13 9.81
C ALA A 222 -3.46 16.92 9.34
N ARG A 223 -3.28 18.16 9.82
CA ARG A 223 -2.09 19.00 9.50
C ARG A 223 -0.80 18.42 10.07
N LYS A 224 -0.80 17.91 11.30
CA LYS A 224 0.36 17.22 11.89
C LYS A 224 0.72 15.96 11.11
N TYR A 225 -0.30 15.21 10.68
CA TYR A 225 -0.13 14.02 9.86
C TYR A 225 0.45 14.37 8.49
N GLU A 226 -0.05 15.42 7.83
CA GLU A 226 0.50 15.93 6.58
C GLU A 226 1.97 16.38 6.74
N GLN A 227 2.28 17.12 7.81
CA GLN A 227 3.65 17.57 8.08
C GLN A 227 4.59 16.37 8.26
N TRP A 228 4.16 15.35 9.01
CA TRP A 228 4.90 14.11 9.16
C TRP A 228 5.08 13.39 7.82
N ALA A 229 4.03 13.28 7.01
CA ALA A 229 4.08 12.62 5.70
C ALA A 229 5.04 13.35 4.74
N CYS A 230 4.91 14.68 4.63
CA CYS A 230 5.77 15.52 3.79
C CYS A 230 7.24 15.47 4.22
N THR A 231 7.53 15.33 5.51
CA THR A 231 8.91 15.25 6.03
C THR A 231 9.55 13.89 5.82
N GLN A 232 8.77 12.83 5.54
CA GLN A 232 9.38 11.54 5.19
C GLN A 232 10.09 11.59 3.85
N GLY A 233 9.58 12.38 2.87
CA GLY A 233 10.18 12.47 1.53
C GLY A 233 10.23 11.13 0.78
N GLN A 234 9.43 10.15 1.23
CA GLN A 234 9.35 8.77 0.76
C GLN A 234 7.98 8.60 0.12
N ASN A 235 7.91 8.62 -1.21
CA ASN A 235 6.63 8.48 -1.88
C ASN A 235 6.33 7.07 -2.39
N ILE A 236 7.32 6.19 -2.56
CA ILE A 236 7.11 4.80 -3.03
C ILE A 236 8.25 3.87 -2.56
N VAL A 237 9.50 4.34 -2.58
CA VAL A 237 10.68 3.58 -2.14
C VAL A 237 11.15 4.15 -0.80
N GLU A 238 11.35 3.29 0.20
CA GLU A 238 11.96 3.65 1.50
C GLU A 238 13.35 4.24 1.20
N ARG A 239 13.44 5.57 1.06
CA ARG A 239 14.72 6.25 0.92
C ARG A 239 15.43 6.05 2.24
N ASN A 240 16.45 5.21 2.18
CA ASN A 240 17.42 4.95 3.22
C ASN A 240 18.08 6.28 3.63
N ASN A 241 17.45 7.03 4.55
CA ASN A 241 18.07 8.17 5.21
C ASN A 241 18.84 7.63 6.40
N LEU A 242 20.15 7.93 6.45
CA LEU A 242 21.06 7.48 7.51
C LEU A 242 20.50 7.71 8.92
N VAL A 243 19.89 8.88 9.16
CA VAL A 243 19.28 9.23 10.46
C VAL A 243 18.11 8.30 10.79
N SER A 244 17.25 8.04 9.81
CA SER A 244 16.09 7.17 9.96
C SER A 244 16.51 5.73 10.24
N ILE A 245 17.47 5.20 9.47
CA ILE A 245 17.95 3.83 9.63
C ILE A 245 18.64 3.64 10.98
N ARG A 246 19.50 4.58 11.40
CA ARG A 246 20.13 4.53 12.72
C ARG A 246 19.08 4.48 13.84
N LYS A 247 18.02 5.28 13.73
CA LYS A 247 16.90 5.27 14.69
C LYS A 247 16.17 3.93 14.69
N GLN A 248 15.86 3.38 13.50
CA GLN A 248 15.23 2.07 13.37
C GLN A 248 16.09 0.96 14.01
N VAL A 249 17.37 0.86 13.65
CA VAL A 249 18.30 -0.15 14.18
C VAL A 249 18.46 -0.03 15.69
N THR A 250 18.64 1.18 16.21
CA THR A 250 18.78 1.43 17.66
C THR A 250 17.52 0.96 18.40
N LYS A 251 16.34 1.28 17.85
CA LYS A 251 15.06 0.85 18.42
C LYS A 251 14.92 -0.68 18.39
N THR A 252 15.19 -1.33 17.27
CA THR A 252 15.10 -2.79 17.13
C THR A 252 16.01 -3.52 18.12
N ILE A 253 17.26 -3.07 18.28
CA ILE A 253 18.19 -3.66 19.25
C ILE A 253 17.66 -3.50 20.68
N LEU A 254 17.17 -2.31 21.03
CA LEU A 254 16.66 -2.01 22.36
C LEU A 254 15.39 -2.79 22.68
N ASP A 255 14.46 -2.87 21.75
CA ASP A 255 13.20 -3.60 21.92
C ASP A 255 13.47 -5.11 22.02
N GLY A 256 14.39 -5.65 21.21
CA GLY A 256 14.84 -7.03 21.34
C GLY A 256 15.50 -7.31 22.70
N LEU A 257 16.28 -6.37 23.24
CA LEU A 257 16.89 -6.50 24.57
C LEU A 257 15.83 -6.52 25.67
N ARG A 258 14.83 -5.64 25.58
CA ARG A 258 13.70 -5.58 26.52
C ARG A 258 12.91 -6.88 26.49
N GLN A 259 12.65 -7.42 25.31
CA GLN A 259 11.97 -8.71 25.14
C GLN A 259 12.79 -9.86 25.72
N ALA A 260 14.10 -9.92 25.43
CA ALA A 260 14.97 -10.97 25.94
C ALA A 260 15.13 -10.95 27.47
N THR A 261 15.05 -9.77 28.10
CA THR A 261 15.24 -9.61 29.55
C THR A 261 13.94 -9.48 30.35
N ASN A 262 12.81 -9.28 29.67
CA ASN A 262 11.50 -8.93 30.24
C ASN A 262 11.53 -7.68 31.15
N LYS A 263 12.38 -6.70 30.83
CA LYS A 263 12.52 -5.45 31.60
C LYS A 263 12.32 -4.24 30.69
N ARG A 264 11.45 -3.31 31.09
CA ARG A 264 11.11 -2.12 30.28
C ARG A 264 12.19 -1.04 30.32
N ASN A 265 12.82 -0.85 31.48
CA ASN A 265 13.77 0.25 31.74
C ASN A 265 15.24 -0.19 31.64
N ILE A 266 15.60 -0.88 30.55
CA ILE A 266 17.01 -1.19 30.25
C ILE A 266 17.52 -0.23 29.18
N VAL A 267 18.79 0.19 29.34
CA VAL A 267 19.55 0.91 28.32
C VAL A 267 20.68 0.04 27.83
N MET A 268 20.87 -0.01 26.51
CA MET A 268 21.96 -0.75 25.88
C MET A 268 23.31 -0.06 26.16
N ASN A 269 24.29 -0.81 26.67
CA ASN A 269 25.64 -0.31 26.93
C ASN A 269 26.64 -1.00 26.01
N TYR A 270 27.10 -0.30 24.99
CA TYR A 270 28.09 -0.82 24.03
C TYR A 270 29.52 -0.80 24.56
N LEU A 271 29.87 0.15 25.44
CA LEU A 271 31.24 0.30 25.97
C LEU A 271 31.58 -0.78 26.99
N ASN A 272 30.66 -1.04 27.92
CA ASN A 272 30.81 -2.05 28.97
C ASN A 272 29.84 -3.23 28.71
N TYR A 273 29.72 -3.64 27.44
CA TYR A 273 28.74 -4.63 26.97
C TYR A 273 28.85 -5.98 27.69
N GLU A 274 30.07 -6.51 27.82
CA GLU A 274 30.28 -7.82 28.47
C GLU A 274 29.81 -7.81 29.93
N ARG A 275 30.17 -6.79 30.71
CA ARG A 275 29.74 -6.69 32.11
C ARG A 275 28.27 -6.29 32.26
N SER A 276 27.86 -5.22 31.58
CA SER A 276 26.58 -4.55 31.83
C SER A 276 25.40 -5.23 31.14
N ILE A 277 25.65 -6.02 30.09
CA ILE A 277 24.62 -6.73 29.34
C ILE A 277 24.74 -8.24 29.52
N ILE A 278 25.88 -8.82 29.15
CA ILE A 278 26.06 -10.29 29.20
C ILE A 278 26.07 -10.78 30.65
N LEU A 279 26.97 -10.26 31.49
CA LEU A 279 27.09 -10.71 32.88
C LEU A 279 25.95 -10.26 33.78
N ALA A 280 25.35 -9.09 33.54
CA ALA A 280 24.25 -8.59 34.38
C ALA A 280 22.90 -9.27 34.05
N TYR A 281 22.57 -9.43 32.76
CA TYR A 281 21.26 -9.92 32.34
C TYR A 281 21.30 -11.34 31.74
N GLY A 282 22.48 -11.90 31.48
CA GLY A 282 22.60 -13.24 30.91
C GLY A 282 22.11 -13.32 29.46
N VAL A 283 22.20 -12.22 28.71
CA VAL A 283 21.79 -12.17 27.30
C VAL A 283 22.95 -11.70 26.43
N LYS A 284 23.08 -12.30 25.24
CA LYS A 284 24.12 -11.96 24.27
C LYS A 284 23.49 -11.73 22.90
N LEU A 285 23.82 -10.62 22.27
CA LEU A 285 23.54 -10.36 20.87
C LEU A 285 24.48 -11.22 20.02
N VAL A 286 23.91 -12.09 19.21
CA VAL A 286 24.60 -13.05 18.34
C VAL A 286 24.32 -12.72 16.88
N GLY A 287 25.27 -12.95 15.99
CA GLY A 287 25.11 -12.72 14.55
C GLY A 287 25.26 -11.27 14.13
N TRP A 288 25.99 -10.47 14.91
CA TRP A 288 26.43 -9.15 14.49
C TRP A 288 27.33 -9.26 13.24
N PRO A 289 27.14 -8.43 12.20
CA PRO A 289 27.95 -8.50 10.97
C PRO A 289 29.44 -8.33 11.26
N THR A 290 30.29 -9.18 10.67
CA THR A 290 31.74 -9.21 10.93
C THR A 290 32.49 -7.98 10.40
N ASP A 291 31.94 -7.37 9.36
CA ASP A 291 32.44 -6.17 8.68
C ASP A 291 32.00 -4.86 9.38
N VAL A 292 31.05 -4.92 10.31
CA VAL A 292 30.53 -3.75 11.03
C VAL A 292 31.09 -3.69 12.44
N LYS A 293 31.75 -2.60 12.78
CA LYS A 293 32.29 -2.39 14.13
C LYS A 293 31.18 -2.46 15.18
N PHE A 294 31.39 -3.23 16.25
CA PHE A 294 30.44 -3.33 17.37
C PHE A 294 30.44 -2.06 18.23
N VAL A 295 29.67 -1.06 17.81
CA VAL A 295 29.48 0.23 18.49
C VAL A 295 28.01 0.62 18.52
N ASN A 296 27.69 1.71 19.21
CA ASN A 296 26.37 2.31 19.14
C ASN A 296 26.00 2.61 17.67
N PRO A 297 24.84 2.14 17.16
CA PRO A 297 24.42 2.40 15.78
C PRO A 297 24.43 3.89 15.40
N SER A 298 24.16 4.78 16.35
CA SER A 298 24.21 6.23 16.13
C SER A 298 25.62 6.74 15.77
N SER A 299 26.67 6.00 16.13
CA SER A 299 28.07 6.32 15.84
C SER A 299 28.58 5.72 14.52
N ILE A 300 27.79 4.88 13.84
CA ILE A 300 28.19 4.25 12.58
C ILE A 300 28.00 5.26 11.44
N GLY A 301 29.10 5.76 10.89
CA GLY A 301 29.13 6.81 9.84
C GLY A 301 28.61 6.36 8.47
N VAL A 302 28.83 5.10 8.12
CA VAL A 302 28.65 4.57 6.76
C VAL A 302 27.25 3.99 6.59
N ILE A 303 26.50 4.49 5.61
CA ILE A 303 25.09 4.08 5.43
C ILE A 303 24.92 2.61 5.06
N SER A 304 25.80 2.05 4.23
CA SER A 304 25.75 0.64 3.83
C SER A 304 25.94 -0.30 5.03
N GLU A 305 26.80 0.06 5.99
CA GLU A 305 26.99 -0.70 7.24
C GLU A 305 25.71 -0.69 8.10
N VAL A 306 25.05 0.46 8.25
CA VAL A 306 23.80 0.55 9.02
C VAL A 306 22.67 -0.22 8.33
N ILE A 307 22.62 -0.21 6.99
CA ILE A 307 21.67 -1.01 6.21
C ILE A 307 21.91 -2.51 6.43
N ARG A 308 23.15 -2.99 6.31
CA ARG A 308 23.48 -4.41 6.58
C ARG A 308 23.11 -4.83 7.99
N LEU A 309 23.38 -3.97 8.98
CA LEU A 309 22.99 -4.23 10.36
C LEU A 309 21.45 -4.28 10.51
N ARG A 310 20.71 -3.40 9.84
CA ARG A 310 19.24 -3.44 9.82
C ARG A 310 18.74 -4.74 9.20
N ASP A 311 19.28 -5.12 8.06
CA ASP A 311 18.79 -6.24 7.28
C ASP A 311 19.11 -7.57 7.98
N THR A 312 20.26 -7.69 8.65
CA THR A 312 20.59 -8.85 9.51
C THR A 312 19.72 -8.94 10.77
N LEU A 313 19.31 -7.82 11.36
CA LEU A 313 18.33 -7.80 12.44
C LEU A 313 16.93 -8.19 11.96
N ARG A 314 16.52 -7.73 10.77
CA ARG A 314 15.21 -8.07 10.16
C ARG A 314 15.13 -9.53 9.73
N SER A 315 16.21 -10.08 9.18
CA SER A 315 16.26 -11.49 8.76
C SER A 315 16.38 -12.47 9.93
N GLY A 316 16.60 -11.97 11.15
CA GLY A 316 16.84 -12.79 12.34
C GLY A 316 18.24 -13.41 12.40
N ALA A 317 19.15 -13.05 11.49
CA ALA A 317 20.55 -13.47 11.57
C ALA A 317 21.24 -12.84 12.79
N CYS A 318 20.90 -11.59 13.13
CA CYS A 318 21.32 -10.90 14.34
C CYS A 318 20.20 -10.88 15.37
N PHE A 319 20.38 -11.53 16.52
CA PHE A 319 19.33 -11.66 17.53
C PHE A 319 19.86 -11.82 18.96
N TRP A 320 18.99 -11.54 19.92
CA TRP A 320 19.30 -11.70 21.34
C TRP A 320 19.11 -13.15 21.78
N LYS A 321 20.19 -13.77 22.27
CA LYS A 321 20.20 -15.12 22.82
C LYS A 321 20.33 -15.08 24.34
N LYS A 322 19.41 -15.75 25.04
CA LYS A 322 19.54 -16.01 26.49
C LYS A 322 20.65 -17.06 26.72
N LEU A 323 21.53 -16.76 27.67
CA LEU A 323 22.57 -17.69 28.12
C LEU A 323 22.04 -18.56 29.26
N SER A 324 22.34 -19.85 29.20
CA SER A 324 22.14 -20.77 30.34
C SER A 324 23.03 -20.35 31.52
N LYS A 325 22.64 -20.71 32.74
CA LYS A 325 23.41 -20.44 33.97
C LYS A 325 24.88 -20.89 33.86
N ARG A 326 25.12 -22.11 33.36
CA ARG A 326 26.46 -22.68 33.13
C ARG A 326 27.30 -21.79 32.20
N LYS A 327 26.80 -21.50 31.00
CA LYS A 327 27.49 -20.62 30.03
C LYS A 327 27.77 -19.21 30.58
N ARG A 328 26.91 -18.70 31.47
CA ARG A 328 27.13 -17.40 32.13
C ARG A 328 28.26 -17.47 33.17
N GLN A 329 28.36 -18.57 33.92
CA GLN A 329 29.46 -18.80 34.86
C GLN A 329 30.80 -19.01 34.14
N GLU A 330 30.81 -19.79 33.05
CA GLU A 330 31.98 -19.95 32.19
C GLU A 330 32.44 -18.58 31.63
N PHE A 331 31.49 -17.77 31.15
CA PHE A 331 31.78 -16.43 30.68
C PHE A 331 32.28 -15.49 31.79
N LEU A 332 31.77 -15.63 33.01
CA LEU A 332 32.23 -14.89 34.18
C LEU A 332 33.68 -15.23 34.52
N ALA A 333 34.01 -16.52 34.61
CA ALA A 333 35.38 -16.97 34.89
C ALA A 333 36.37 -16.49 33.82
N GLN A 334 35.98 -16.55 32.54
CA GLN A 334 36.78 -16.01 31.43
C GLN A 334 36.92 -14.49 31.49
N TRP A 335 35.87 -13.78 31.90
CA TRP A 335 35.92 -12.33 32.06
C TRP A 335 36.81 -11.93 33.23
N GLU A 336 36.69 -12.59 34.38
CA GLU A 336 37.53 -12.37 35.56
C GLU A 336 39.01 -12.65 35.25
N SER A 337 39.32 -13.74 34.55
CA SER A 337 40.68 -14.05 34.10
C SER A 337 41.26 -12.95 33.20
N ARG A 338 40.46 -12.35 32.33
CA ARG A 338 40.88 -11.23 31.46
C ARG A 338 41.04 -9.92 32.24
N VAL A 339 40.26 -9.73 33.30
CA VAL A 339 40.41 -8.58 34.22
C VAL A 339 41.70 -8.72 35.02
N THR A 340 42.00 -9.91 35.56
CA THR A 340 43.24 -10.18 36.30
C THR A 340 44.48 -10.08 35.42
N ALA A 341 44.37 -10.42 34.13
CA ALA A 341 45.43 -10.22 33.13
C ALA A 341 45.59 -8.75 32.67
N GLY A 342 44.72 -7.84 33.12
CA GLY A 342 44.77 -6.42 32.75
C GLY A 342 44.19 -6.07 31.37
N GLU A 343 43.67 -7.05 30.62
CA GLU A 343 43.11 -6.85 29.28
C GLU A 343 41.70 -6.25 29.30
N ALA A 344 40.89 -6.60 30.30
CA ALA A 344 39.51 -6.14 30.44
C ALA A 344 39.42 -4.92 31.37
N VAL A 345 39.73 -3.72 30.86
CA VAL A 345 39.56 -2.48 31.62
C VAL A 345 38.13 -1.94 31.43
N LEU A 346 37.37 -1.91 32.52
CA LEU A 346 36.11 -1.18 32.56
C LEU A 346 36.39 0.28 32.30
N LYS A 347 35.80 0.85 31.24
CA LYS A 347 35.92 2.29 31.02
C LYS A 347 35.08 3.01 32.08
N PRO A 348 35.70 3.73 33.03
CA PRO A 348 34.95 4.49 34.01
C PRO A 348 34.16 5.59 33.31
N ARG A 349 32.97 5.88 33.82
CA ARG A 349 32.17 6.99 33.30
C ARG A 349 32.94 8.29 33.51
N LYS A 350 33.12 9.09 32.46
CA LYS A 350 33.77 10.41 32.57
C LYS A 350 33.06 11.22 33.66
N LYS A 351 33.82 11.70 34.64
CA LYS A 351 33.30 12.56 35.71
C LYS A 351 32.70 13.80 35.04
N ARG A 352 31.42 14.07 35.31
CA ARG A 352 30.75 15.24 34.73
C ARG A 352 31.31 16.50 35.38
N VAL A 353 31.36 17.59 34.62
CA VAL A 353 31.97 18.86 35.06
C VAL A 353 31.20 19.50 36.22
N ASP A 354 29.91 19.20 36.32
CA ASP A 354 28.97 19.63 37.35
C ASP A 354 28.96 18.72 38.60
N ALA A 355 29.71 17.63 38.60
CA ALA A 355 29.73 16.67 39.70
C ALA A 355 30.38 17.31 40.95
N GLY A 356 29.54 17.79 41.87
CA GLY A 356 29.94 18.48 43.11
C GLY A 356 29.63 19.97 43.12
N VAL A 357 29.03 20.53 42.06
CA VAL A 357 28.60 21.93 42.04
C VAL A 357 27.21 22.04 42.66
N SER A 358 27.11 22.76 43.77
CA SER A 358 25.83 23.12 44.41
C SER A 358 24.99 23.92 43.43
N HIS A 359 23.84 23.38 43.00
CA HIS A 359 22.84 24.17 42.29
C HIS A 359 22.36 25.29 43.23
N LYS A 360 22.56 26.56 42.85
CA LYS A 360 21.86 27.69 43.48
C LYS A 360 20.36 27.47 43.28
N ARG A 361 19.63 27.42 44.40
CA ARG A 361 18.17 27.36 44.43
C ARG A 361 17.55 28.60 43.82
#